data_AF-L9UD06-F1
#
_entry.id   AF-L9UD06-F1
#
_cell.length_a   1.000
_cell.length_b   1.000
_cell.length_c   1.000
_cell.angle_alpha   90.00
_cell.angle_beta   90.00
_cell.angle_gamma   90.00
#
_symmetry.space_group_name_H-M   'P 1'
#
loop_
_entity.id
_entity.type
_entity.pdbx_description
1 polymer ?
#
loop_
_entity_poly.entity_id
_entity_poly.type
_entity_poly.pdbx_seq_one_letter_code
_entity_poly.pdbx_strand_id
1 'polypeptide(L)'
;MACVGHCHNVVTHVCRIRRHRRRIMFYGHRISWPAPLFNPMRTRLNITAAGPSATRMACLLYSTALRSSMLDIILQAFAAALEPMNLLFIALGIALGIVIGVLPGLGSVTAMAVLIPITFYMSPLAAIAFLVGVNKGGTSGGAIPAILLNSPGSPEAAATAWDGYPMAKRGEAFRAMKFSLFSSVTGDTISDLLLIVLVVPFAAFALQFGPVEYTAVLLFSFALIAGIAGDSPLKSGIGIFFGILLSTIGLDPVASTSRFTFGQLKLEDGLSLSALAIGALALSSVVIQLSDLITRREKDDFASNQADTKAGRSVSAREFFSYWRTLIRGALTGSLVGMLPGLGVTLASFLSYSAAKRASKNGDNFGKGEPEGIIATESANSAVVGSNLIPTIALGIPGNIAAALLVGALVMHGVVPGPFMLSMHGELIYGLFASMILANIFHLIIGRAGLSLWVQFARYPRRLILPPVLMFCIFGIYLPAQSLWDVGVMLAFAGLGILFTRARISIVCTVIGFLLGGMFETSLRQALLLHQVEGISILASPLALVFLLLTIAVLSRAIWRSQKESNKSA
;
A
#
# COMPACT_ATOMS: atom_id res chain seq x y z
N MET A 1 26.35 -7.21 -6.63
CA MET A 1 27.76 -6.74 -6.79
C MET A 1 27.93 -5.22 -6.64
N ALA A 2 26.88 -4.41 -6.53
CA ALA A 2 27.00 -2.95 -6.31
C ALA A 2 27.24 -2.51 -4.85
N CYS A 3 27.04 -3.38 -3.83
CA CYS A 3 27.27 -3.01 -2.42
C CYS A 3 28.75 -2.99 -1.98
N VAL A 4 29.69 -3.43 -2.83
CA VAL A 4 31.13 -3.47 -2.47
C VAL A 4 31.77 -2.08 -2.55
N GLY A 5 31.23 -1.17 -3.39
CA GLY A 5 31.80 0.16 -3.60
C GLY A 5 31.58 1.14 -2.43
N HIS A 6 30.51 0.97 -1.64
CA HIS A 6 30.16 1.93 -0.58
C HIS A 6 30.81 1.60 0.78
N CYS A 7 31.03 0.32 1.10
CA CYS A 7 31.81 -0.05 2.30
C CYS A 7 33.28 0.42 2.22
N HIS A 8 33.85 0.53 1.00
CA HIS A 8 35.20 1.06 0.84
C HIS A 8 35.31 2.55 1.22
N ASN A 9 34.24 3.33 1.04
CA ASN A 9 34.21 4.78 1.29
C ASN A 9 33.91 5.15 2.76
N VAL A 10 33.10 4.35 3.47
CA VAL A 10 32.79 4.61 4.89
C VAL A 10 33.98 4.25 5.79
N VAL A 11 34.72 3.18 5.48
CA VAL A 11 35.90 2.77 6.26
C VAL A 11 37.11 3.66 5.99
N THR A 12 37.25 4.22 4.77
CA THR A 12 38.31 5.20 4.48
C THR A 12 38.09 6.53 5.20
N HIS A 13 36.86 6.95 5.46
CA HIS A 13 36.59 8.18 6.22
C HIS A 13 36.96 8.08 7.71
N VAL A 14 36.81 6.91 8.33
CA VAL A 14 37.23 6.68 9.73
C VAL A 14 38.77 6.62 9.85
N CYS A 15 39.49 6.21 8.79
CA CYS A 15 40.96 6.21 8.78
C CYS A 15 41.62 7.55 8.37
N ARG A 16 40.87 8.53 7.84
CA ARG A 16 41.45 9.79 7.32
C ARG A 16 41.50 10.93 8.34
N ILE A 17 41.12 10.70 9.59
CA ILE A 17 41.26 11.68 10.69
C ILE A 17 42.47 11.30 11.57
N ARG A 18 43.69 11.48 11.04
CA ARG A 18 44.91 11.60 11.86
C ARG A 18 46.12 12.13 11.07
N ARG A 19 46.07 13.41 10.72
CA ARG A 19 47.27 14.24 10.52
C ARG A 19 47.00 15.66 11.01
N HIS A 20 46.86 15.83 12.32
CA HIS A 20 47.40 17.00 13.01
C HIS A 20 47.60 16.68 14.49
N ARG A 21 48.86 16.82 14.92
CA ARG A 21 49.28 16.78 16.32
C ARG A 21 48.52 17.86 17.10
N ARG A 22 47.81 17.48 18.18
CA ARG A 22 47.86 18.12 19.51
C ARG A 22 46.94 17.37 20.48
N ARG A 23 47.41 17.26 21.72
CA ARG A 23 46.82 16.54 22.86
C ARG A 23 45.39 17.00 23.13
N ILE A 24 44.46 16.06 23.35
CA ILE A 24 43.22 16.33 24.11
C ILE A 24 43.05 15.19 25.11
N MET A 25 42.95 15.59 26.37
CA MET A 25 42.84 14.80 27.59
C MET A 25 41.37 14.33 27.73
N PHE A 26 41.13 13.04 27.91
CA PHE A 26 39.77 12.52 28.16
C PHE A 26 39.43 12.62 29.65
N TYR A 27 38.48 13.49 30.00
CA TYR A 27 37.76 13.42 31.27
C TYR A 27 36.69 12.33 31.18
N GLY A 28 36.66 11.44 32.17
CA GLY A 28 35.77 10.29 32.20
C GLY A 28 34.33 10.66 32.55
N HIS A 29 33.39 10.08 31.81
CA HIS A 29 32.07 9.75 32.33
C HIS A 29 31.63 8.40 31.74
N ARG A 30 31.26 7.48 32.65
CA ARG A 30 30.70 6.16 32.34
C ARG A 30 29.28 6.34 31.80
N ILE A 31 29.00 5.83 30.60
CA ILE A 31 27.64 5.61 30.10
C ILE A 31 27.45 4.10 30.02
N SER A 32 26.63 3.58 30.94
CA SER A 32 26.17 2.18 30.96
C SER A 32 24.98 2.03 30.03
N TRP A 33 25.14 1.25 28.96
CA TRP A 33 24.04 0.81 28.09
C TRP A 33 23.35 -0.42 28.72
N PRO A 34 22.00 -0.50 28.72
CA PRO A 34 21.32 -1.72 29.10
C PRO A 34 21.41 -2.73 27.95
N ALA A 35 22.07 -3.86 28.20
CA ALA A 35 21.99 -5.08 27.39
C ALA A 35 20.78 -5.91 27.88
N PRO A 36 20.09 -6.65 26.99
CA PRO A 36 20.62 -7.97 26.65
C PRO A 36 20.40 -8.37 25.18
N LEU A 37 21.46 -8.85 24.52
CA LEU A 37 21.51 -9.78 23.36
C LEU A 37 22.74 -9.54 22.48
N PHE A 38 23.92 -9.31 23.05
CA PHE A 38 25.18 -9.46 22.33
C PHE A 38 26.26 -9.84 23.34
N ASN A 39 26.61 -11.12 23.42
CA ASN A 39 27.87 -11.56 24.00
C ASN A 39 28.77 -12.07 22.87
N PRO A 40 29.42 -11.20 22.09
CA PRO A 40 30.61 -11.64 21.38
C PRO A 40 31.71 -11.74 22.42
N MET A 41 32.47 -12.83 22.37
CA MET A 41 33.64 -13.09 23.18
C MET A 41 34.41 -11.80 23.50
N ARG A 42 34.72 -11.61 24.79
CA ARG A 42 35.70 -10.64 25.27
C ARG A 42 37.05 -10.90 24.59
N THR A 43 37.28 -10.31 23.43
CA THR A 43 38.61 -10.11 22.89
C THR A 43 38.77 -8.62 22.65
N ARG A 44 39.44 -7.96 23.62
CA ARG A 44 40.01 -6.62 23.43
C ARG A 44 41.05 -6.72 22.32
N LEU A 45 40.65 -6.51 21.07
CA LEU A 45 41.59 -6.24 20.00
C LEU A 45 42.04 -4.79 20.18
N ASN A 46 43.23 -4.61 20.78
CA ASN A 46 43.98 -3.36 20.74
C ASN A 46 44.38 -3.10 19.28
N ILE A 47 43.55 -2.38 18.52
CA ILE A 47 43.85 -1.95 17.14
C ILE A 47 44.78 -0.71 17.18
N THR A 48 45.86 -0.79 17.96
CA THR A 48 46.93 0.24 17.96
C THR A 48 48.22 -0.27 17.32
N ALA A 49 48.30 -1.56 16.96
CA ALA A 49 49.49 -2.17 16.38
C ALA A 49 49.20 -3.15 15.22
N ALA A 50 48.04 -3.06 14.56
CA ALA A 50 47.67 -3.97 13.48
C ALA A 50 48.00 -3.32 12.12
N GLY A 51 48.94 -3.90 11.36
CA GLY A 51 49.30 -3.44 10.02
C GLY A 51 48.12 -3.51 9.02
N PRO A 52 48.26 -2.93 7.81
CA PRO A 52 47.17 -2.82 6.82
C PRO A 52 46.48 -4.15 6.47
N SER A 53 47.21 -5.27 6.58
CA SER A 53 46.72 -6.63 6.36
C SER A 53 45.75 -7.10 7.45
N ALA A 54 46.02 -6.79 8.72
CA ALA A 54 45.18 -7.16 9.85
C ALA A 54 43.87 -6.34 9.88
N THR A 55 43.92 -5.07 9.46
CA THR A 55 42.71 -4.24 9.30
C THR A 55 41.84 -4.76 8.14
N ARG A 56 42.44 -5.17 7.01
CA ARG A 56 41.73 -5.81 5.90
C ARG A 56 41.10 -7.13 6.30
N MET A 57 41.81 -7.95 7.07
CA MET A 57 41.30 -9.25 7.51
C MET A 57 40.17 -9.09 8.54
N ALA A 58 40.27 -8.14 9.47
CA ALA A 58 39.17 -7.81 10.39
C ALA A 58 37.95 -7.25 9.65
N CYS A 59 38.14 -6.43 8.62
CA CYS A 59 37.06 -5.90 7.80
C CYS A 59 36.39 -6.98 6.93
N LEU A 60 37.17 -7.92 6.39
CA LEU A 60 36.67 -9.11 5.69
C LEU A 60 35.89 -10.01 6.65
N LEU A 61 36.43 -10.30 7.84
CA LEU A 61 35.77 -11.12 8.86
C LEU A 61 34.46 -10.48 9.37
N TYR A 62 34.46 -9.16 9.59
CA TYR A 62 33.26 -8.41 9.98
C TYR A 62 32.23 -8.36 8.84
N SER A 63 32.67 -8.16 7.59
CA SER A 63 31.80 -8.20 6.42
C SER A 63 31.23 -9.59 6.16
N THR A 64 31.99 -10.67 6.43
CA THR A 64 31.49 -12.04 6.32
C THR A 64 30.55 -12.39 7.45
N ALA A 65 30.81 -11.91 8.67
CA ALA A 65 29.93 -12.12 9.84
C ALA A 65 28.59 -11.37 9.71
N LEU A 66 28.60 -10.14 9.20
CA LEU A 66 27.39 -9.39 8.86
C LEU A 66 26.59 -10.05 7.72
N ARG A 67 27.29 -10.68 6.78
CA ARG A 67 26.66 -11.38 5.66
C ARG A 67 26.04 -12.71 6.10
N SER A 68 26.69 -13.45 7.00
CA SER A 68 26.08 -14.66 7.60
C SER A 68 24.85 -14.29 8.43
N SER A 69 24.90 -13.24 9.25
CA SER A 69 23.74 -12.83 10.07
C SER A 69 22.55 -12.36 9.24
N MET A 70 22.77 -11.67 8.11
CA MET A 70 21.68 -11.25 7.22
C MET A 70 21.04 -12.44 6.49
N LEU A 71 21.86 -13.40 6.06
CA LEU A 71 21.36 -14.61 5.40
C LEU A 71 20.56 -15.48 6.38
N ASP A 72 20.98 -15.56 7.64
CA ASP A 72 20.24 -16.24 8.70
C ASP A 72 18.88 -15.59 8.96
N ILE A 73 18.82 -14.24 9.03
CA ILE A 73 17.55 -13.50 9.17
C ILE A 73 16.62 -13.78 7.99
N ILE A 74 17.14 -13.76 6.75
CA ILE A 74 16.35 -14.05 5.56
C ILE A 74 15.84 -15.50 5.60
N LEU A 75 16.69 -16.47 5.93
CA LEU A 75 16.30 -17.87 6.02
C LEU A 75 15.23 -18.11 7.10
N GLN A 76 15.40 -17.51 8.29
CA GLN A 76 14.42 -17.58 9.37
C GLN A 76 13.10 -16.94 8.96
N ALA A 77 13.14 -15.80 8.30
CA ALA A 77 11.95 -15.09 7.83
C ALA A 77 11.20 -15.88 6.73
N PHE A 78 11.92 -16.53 5.81
CA PHE A 78 11.33 -17.45 4.84
C PHE A 78 10.75 -18.70 5.51
N ALA A 79 11.41 -19.24 6.54
CA ALA A 79 10.89 -20.36 7.31
C ALA A 79 9.60 -19.98 8.04
N ALA A 80 9.55 -18.78 8.65
CA ALA A 80 8.35 -18.26 9.27
C ALA A 80 7.19 -18.11 8.26
N ALA A 81 7.46 -17.60 7.06
CA ALA A 81 6.42 -17.49 6.02
C ALA A 81 5.88 -18.85 5.54
N LEU A 82 6.68 -19.92 5.64
CA LEU A 82 6.30 -21.29 5.32
C LEU A 82 5.56 -22.01 6.46
N GLU A 83 5.40 -21.39 7.63
CA GLU A 83 4.62 -21.97 8.71
C GLU A 83 3.19 -22.25 8.24
N PRO A 84 2.62 -23.43 8.56
CA PRO A 84 1.30 -23.83 8.08
C PRO A 84 0.19 -22.81 8.38
N MET A 85 0.28 -22.14 9.52
CA MET A 85 -0.68 -21.11 9.92
C MET A 85 -0.61 -19.87 9.01
N ASN A 86 0.60 -19.41 8.68
CA ASN A 86 0.80 -18.27 7.78
C ASN A 86 0.36 -18.62 6.36
N LEU A 87 0.67 -19.82 5.88
CA LEU A 87 0.20 -20.31 4.58
C LEU A 87 -1.34 -20.39 4.51
N LEU A 88 -1.98 -20.86 5.58
CA LEU A 88 -3.44 -20.90 5.69
C LEU A 88 -4.02 -19.49 5.61
N PHE A 89 -3.48 -18.54 6.36
CA PHE A 89 -3.95 -17.15 6.34
C PHE A 89 -3.69 -16.47 4.99
N ILE A 90 -2.57 -16.72 4.33
CA ILE A 90 -2.33 -16.24 2.96
C ILE A 90 -3.41 -16.79 2.01
N ALA A 91 -3.66 -18.10 2.05
CA ALA A 91 -4.66 -18.75 1.20
C ALA A 91 -6.08 -18.22 1.48
N LEU A 92 -6.46 -18.09 2.76
CA LEU A 92 -7.75 -17.53 3.17
C LEU A 92 -7.89 -16.06 2.76
N GLY A 93 -6.84 -15.26 2.95
CA GLY A 93 -6.83 -13.86 2.55
C GLY A 93 -7.09 -13.72 1.06
N ILE A 94 -6.40 -14.49 0.22
CA ILE A 94 -6.60 -14.51 -1.22
C ILE A 94 -8.02 -14.94 -1.58
N ALA A 95 -8.52 -16.03 -0.99
CA ALA A 95 -9.85 -16.54 -1.29
C ALA A 95 -10.94 -15.52 -0.92
N LEU A 96 -10.89 -14.95 0.29
CA LEU A 96 -11.82 -13.93 0.75
C LEU A 96 -11.70 -12.63 -0.06
N GLY A 97 -10.48 -12.24 -0.41
CA GLY A 97 -10.21 -11.13 -1.32
C GLY A 97 -10.93 -11.31 -2.64
N ILE A 98 -10.74 -12.46 -3.31
CA ILE A 98 -11.42 -12.77 -4.58
C ILE A 98 -12.94 -12.75 -4.40
N VAL A 99 -13.46 -13.42 -3.36
CA VAL A 99 -14.92 -13.47 -3.10
C VAL A 99 -15.50 -12.07 -2.96
N ILE A 100 -14.87 -11.17 -2.19
CA ILE A 100 -15.38 -9.82 -2.00
C ILE A 100 -15.18 -8.99 -3.28
N GLY A 101 -14.04 -9.10 -3.96
CA GLY A 101 -13.76 -8.36 -5.20
C GLY A 101 -14.67 -8.74 -6.36
N VAL A 102 -15.17 -9.98 -6.38
CA VAL A 102 -16.15 -10.45 -7.38
C VAL A 102 -17.50 -9.72 -7.25
N LEU A 103 -17.80 -9.16 -6.07
CA LEU A 103 -19.07 -8.50 -5.81
C LEU A 103 -19.05 -7.10 -6.43
N PRO A 104 -19.93 -6.80 -7.41
CA PRO A 104 -19.90 -5.49 -8.03
C PRO A 104 -20.20 -4.42 -6.99
N GLY A 105 -19.43 -3.33 -7.01
CA GLY A 105 -19.53 -2.25 -6.02
C GLY A 105 -18.75 -2.46 -4.72
N LEU A 106 -18.19 -3.65 -4.47
CA LEU A 106 -17.28 -3.91 -3.35
C LEU A 106 -15.85 -4.10 -3.88
N GLY A 107 -15.01 -3.09 -3.70
CA GLY A 107 -13.60 -3.14 -4.10
C GLY A 107 -12.70 -3.82 -3.06
N SER A 108 -11.43 -4.02 -3.43
CA SER A 108 -10.37 -4.54 -2.53
C SER A 108 -10.23 -3.72 -1.24
N VAL A 109 -10.40 -2.40 -1.33
CA VAL A 109 -10.34 -1.49 -0.18
C VAL A 109 -11.42 -1.81 0.86
N THR A 110 -12.65 -2.08 0.42
CA THR A 110 -13.74 -2.48 1.31
C THR A 110 -13.45 -3.85 1.91
N ALA A 111 -12.93 -4.80 1.13
CA ALA A 111 -12.53 -6.11 1.63
C ALA A 111 -11.51 -6.00 2.75
N MET A 112 -10.46 -5.20 2.56
CA MET A 112 -9.43 -4.98 3.58
C MET A 112 -10.02 -4.33 4.84
N ALA A 113 -10.82 -3.28 4.71
CA ALA A 113 -11.43 -2.61 5.85
C ALA A 113 -12.30 -3.57 6.69
N VAL A 114 -13.11 -4.40 6.05
CA VAL A 114 -13.98 -5.39 6.73
C VAL A 114 -13.17 -6.50 7.42
N LEU A 115 -12.02 -6.88 6.84
CA LEU A 115 -11.23 -8.02 7.31
C LEU A 115 -10.10 -7.64 8.28
N ILE A 116 -9.73 -6.36 8.38
CA ILE A 116 -8.79 -5.83 9.37
C ILE A 116 -9.08 -6.35 10.79
N PRO A 117 -10.33 -6.33 11.29
CA PRO A 117 -10.61 -6.80 12.64
C PRO A 117 -10.31 -8.27 12.90
N ILE A 118 -10.38 -9.12 11.87
CA ILE A 118 -10.04 -10.54 12.02
C ILE A 118 -8.55 -10.68 12.37
N THR A 119 -7.73 -9.71 11.97
CA THR A 119 -6.29 -9.75 12.22
C THR A 119 -5.90 -9.54 13.68
N PHE A 120 -6.77 -9.02 14.56
CA PHE A 120 -6.41 -8.77 15.97
C PHE A 120 -5.98 -10.04 16.73
N TYR A 121 -6.41 -11.22 16.28
CA TYR A 121 -6.07 -12.50 16.88
C TYR A 121 -4.92 -13.22 16.18
N MET A 122 -4.25 -12.55 15.22
CA MET A 122 -3.15 -13.11 14.44
C MET A 122 -1.81 -12.53 14.90
N SER A 123 -0.71 -13.24 14.66
CA SER A 123 0.62 -12.66 14.78
C SER A 123 0.79 -11.51 13.75
N PRO A 124 1.66 -10.53 13.99
CA PRO A 124 1.86 -9.42 13.04
C PRO A 124 2.18 -9.89 11.61
N LEU A 125 3.05 -10.89 11.46
CA LEU A 125 3.36 -11.45 10.14
C LEU A 125 2.13 -12.09 9.48
N ALA A 126 1.38 -12.92 10.22
CA ALA A 126 0.15 -13.55 9.73
C ALA A 126 -0.91 -12.52 9.32
N ALA A 127 -1.11 -11.49 10.15
CA ALA A 127 -2.05 -10.41 9.93
C ALA A 127 -1.78 -9.65 8.63
N ILE A 128 -0.51 -9.23 8.43
CA ILE A 128 -0.14 -8.47 7.24
C ILE A 128 -0.15 -9.37 6.01
N ALA A 129 0.34 -10.60 6.12
CA ALA A 129 0.31 -11.58 5.03
C ALA A 129 -1.14 -11.89 4.57
N PHE A 130 -2.06 -12.04 5.53
CA PHE A 130 -3.50 -12.17 5.29
C PHE A 130 -4.06 -10.97 4.53
N LEU A 131 -3.83 -9.74 5.02
CA LEU A 131 -4.35 -8.52 4.41
C LEU A 131 -3.74 -8.24 3.03
N VAL A 132 -2.47 -8.58 2.81
CA VAL A 132 -1.86 -8.54 1.49
C VAL A 132 -2.50 -9.57 0.56
N GLY A 133 -2.79 -10.78 1.06
CA GLY A 133 -3.57 -11.78 0.34
C GLY A 133 -4.96 -11.26 -0.06
N VAL A 134 -5.66 -10.60 0.86
CA VAL A 134 -6.95 -9.94 0.61
C VAL A 134 -6.82 -8.88 -0.48
N ASN A 135 -5.77 -8.06 -0.43
CA ASN A 135 -5.55 -7.02 -1.41
C ASN A 135 -5.28 -7.59 -2.81
N LYS A 136 -4.37 -8.57 -2.92
CA LYS A 136 -4.04 -9.25 -4.19
C LYS A 136 -5.26 -9.96 -4.78
N GLY A 137 -5.96 -10.75 -3.95
CA GLY A 137 -7.16 -11.47 -4.34
C GLY A 137 -8.31 -10.54 -4.73
N GLY A 138 -8.55 -9.47 -3.98
CA GLY A 138 -9.61 -8.51 -4.27
C GLY A 138 -9.35 -7.69 -5.54
N THR A 139 -8.09 -7.32 -5.76
CA THR A 139 -7.68 -6.58 -6.96
C THR A 139 -7.90 -7.41 -8.23
N SER A 140 -7.54 -8.70 -8.21
CA SER A 140 -7.82 -9.60 -9.34
C SER A 140 -9.29 -10.02 -9.43
N GLY A 141 -9.96 -10.23 -8.28
CA GLY A 141 -11.37 -10.60 -8.21
C GLY A 141 -12.29 -9.59 -8.90
N GLY A 142 -11.96 -8.29 -8.83
CA GLY A 142 -12.69 -7.21 -9.49
C GLY A 142 -12.74 -7.31 -11.03
N ALA A 143 -11.80 -8.02 -11.65
CA ALA A 143 -11.80 -8.25 -13.09
C ALA A 143 -12.92 -9.20 -13.53
N ILE A 144 -13.39 -10.09 -12.66
CA ILE A 144 -14.43 -11.07 -12.99
C ILE A 144 -15.76 -10.39 -13.32
N PRO A 145 -16.37 -9.56 -12.46
CA PRO A 145 -17.60 -8.83 -12.81
C PRO A 145 -17.35 -7.81 -13.94
N ALA A 146 -16.14 -7.26 -14.08
CA ALA A 146 -15.78 -6.38 -15.21
C ALA A 146 -15.85 -7.13 -16.56
N ILE A 147 -15.29 -8.33 -16.63
CA ILE A 147 -15.27 -9.18 -17.82
C ILE A 147 -16.66 -9.74 -18.12
N LEU A 148 -17.40 -10.21 -17.11
CA LEU A 148 -18.66 -10.91 -17.33
C LEU A 148 -19.85 -9.98 -17.54
N LEU A 149 -19.88 -8.86 -16.82
CA LEU A 149 -21.08 -8.02 -16.67
C LEU A 149 -20.87 -6.58 -17.15
N ASN A 150 -19.64 -6.21 -17.55
CA ASN A 150 -19.27 -4.82 -17.81
C ASN A 150 -19.60 -3.88 -16.64
N SER A 151 -19.59 -4.44 -15.42
CA SER A 151 -19.95 -3.75 -14.18
C SER A 151 -18.76 -3.91 -13.22
N PRO A 152 -17.67 -3.14 -13.42
CA PRO A 152 -16.45 -3.31 -12.65
C PRO A 152 -16.71 -3.04 -11.17
N GLY A 153 -16.17 -3.91 -10.30
CA GLY A 153 -16.26 -3.77 -8.85
C GLY A 153 -15.45 -2.60 -8.30
N SER A 154 -14.43 -2.18 -9.03
CA SER A 154 -13.57 -1.05 -8.72
C SER A 154 -13.18 -0.25 -9.96
N PRO A 155 -12.85 1.06 -9.83
CA PRO A 155 -12.54 1.91 -10.98
C PRO A 155 -11.36 1.40 -11.83
N GLU A 156 -10.37 0.77 -11.23
CA GLU A 156 -9.20 0.21 -11.90
C GLU A 156 -9.52 -0.99 -12.82
N ALA A 157 -10.59 -1.74 -12.55
CA ALA A 157 -11.05 -2.84 -13.39
C ALA A 157 -11.85 -2.37 -14.62
N ALA A 158 -12.22 -1.09 -14.70
CA ALA A 158 -12.97 -0.54 -15.84
C ALA A 158 -12.20 -0.66 -17.16
N ALA A 159 -10.88 -0.44 -17.13
CA ALA A 159 -10.05 -0.59 -18.32
C ALA A 159 -9.97 -2.06 -18.78
N THR A 160 -10.01 -3.00 -17.83
CA THR A 160 -10.06 -4.45 -18.12
C THR A 160 -11.38 -4.84 -18.80
N ALA A 161 -12.49 -4.20 -18.43
CA ALA A 161 -13.79 -4.44 -19.05
C ALA A 161 -13.81 -4.10 -20.55
N TRP A 162 -13.02 -3.11 -21.00
CA TRP A 162 -13.02 -2.64 -22.40
C TRP A 162 -12.68 -3.74 -23.41
N ASP A 163 -11.80 -4.68 -23.07
CA ASP A 163 -11.50 -5.85 -23.90
C ASP A 163 -12.05 -7.15 -23.31
N GLY A 164 -12.13 -7.25 -21.98
CA GLY A 164 -12.69 -8.40 -21.29
C GLY A 164 -14.14 -8.70 -21.65
N TYR A 165 -14.99 -7.68 -21.63
CA TYR A 165 -16.41 -7.86 -21.89
C TYR A 165 -16.74 -8.20 -23.36
N PRO A 166 -16.12 -7.57 -24.37
CA PRO A 166 -16.23 -8.05 -25.75
C PRO A 166 -15.76 -9.50 -25.95
N MET A 167 -14.68 -9.95 -25.29
CA MET A 167 -14.27 -11.35 -25.31
C MET A 167 -15.34 -12.26 -24.70
N ALA A 168 -15.92 -11.89 -23.56
CA ALA A 168 -16.98 -12.65 -22.91
C ALA A 168 -18.22 -12.77 -23.80
N LYS A 169 -18.62 -11.70 -24.50
CA LYS A 169 -19.73 -11.71 -25.48
C LYS A 169 -19.50 -12.67 -26.65
N ARG A 170 -18.25 -12.97 -27.00
CA ARG A 170 -17.90 -13.96 -28.04
C ARG A 170 -17.84 -15.41 -27.53
N GLY A 171 -18.20 -15.66 -26.27
CA GLY A 171 -18.07 -16.98 -25.65
C GLY A 171 -16.63 -17.34 -25.25
N GLU A 172 -15.77 -16.32 -25.03
CA GLU A 172 -14.38 -16.46 -24.60
C GLU A 172 -14.16 -15.97 -23.15
N ALA A 173 -15.21 -16.00 -22.32
CA ALA A 173 -15.19 -15.45 -20.96
C ALA A 173 -14.09 -16.10 -20.09
N PHE A 174 -13.97 -17.43 -20.10
CA PHE A 174 -12.93 -18.13 -19.35
C PHE A 174 -11.52 -17.81 -19.86
N ARG A 175 -11.37 -17.59 -21.17
CA ARG A 175 -10.10 -17.16 -21.77
C ARG A 175 -9.70 -15.78 -21.26
N ALA A 176 -10.63 -14.82 -21.28
CA ALA A 176 -10.43 -13.47 -20.77
C ALA A 176 -10.05 -13.47 -19.28
N MET A 177 -10.78 -14.24 -18.44
CA MET A 177 -10.47 -14.38 -17.02
C MET A 177 -9.10 -15.01 -16.77
N LYS A 178 -8.67 -15.97 -17.60
CA LYS A 178 -7.32 -16.55 -17.50
C LYS A 178 -6.23 -15.55 -17.88
N PHE A 179 -6.43 -14.75 -18.92
CA PHE A 179 -5.52 -13.66 -19.25
C PHE A 179 -5.39 -12.66 -18.10
N SER A 180 -6.52 -12.24 -17.51
CA SER A 180 -6.53 -11.38 -16.33
C SER A 180 -5.77 -12.00 -15.16
N LEU A 181 -6.11 -13.23 -14.74
CA LEU A 181 -5.44 -13.89 -13.62
C LEU A 181 -3.92 -14.05 -13.84
N PHE A 182 -3.52 -14.56 -15.01
CA PHE A 182 -2.09 -14.79 -15.27
C PHE A 182 -1.30 -13.48 -15.34
N SER A 183 -1.86 -12.44 -15.96
CA SER A 183 -1.19 -11.12 -16.03
C SER A 183 -1.17 -10.41 -14.69
N SER A 184 -2.23 -10.54 -13.88
CA SER A 184 -2.30 -10.07 -12.49
C SER A 184 -1.19 -10.69 -11.64
N VAL A 185 -1.11 -12.02 -11.57
CA VAL A 185 -0.07 -12.74 -10.80
C VAL A 185 1.34 -12.41 -11.29
N THR A 186 1.53 -12.29 -12.61
CA THR A 186 2.83 -11.92 -13.19
C THR A 186 3.21 -10.48 -12.83
N GLY A 187 2.27 -9.54 -12.89
CA GLY A 187 2.45 -8.15 -12.49
C GLY A 187 2.80 -8.01 -11.01
N ASP A 188 2.04 -8.69 -10.14
CA ASP A 188 2.33 -8.79 -8.70
C ASP A 188 3.75 -9.31 -8.48
N THR A 189 4.11 -10.44 -9.10
CA THR A 189 5.43 -11.05 -8.94
C THR A 189 6.56 -10.11 -9.35
N ILE A 190 6.44 -9.42 -10.48
CA ILE A 190 7.45 -8.45 -10.92
C ILE A 190 7.56 -7.30 -9.91
N SER A 191 6.43 -6.78 -9.43
CA SER A 191 6.43 -5.68 -8.46
C SER A 191 6.95 -6.07 -7.09
N ASP A 192 6.72 -7.31 -6.63
CA ASP A 192 7.24 -7.84 -5.38
C ASP A 192 8.77 -7.98 -5.45
N LEU A 193 9.29 -8.44 -6.59
CA LEU A 193 10.73 -8.50 -6.82
C LEU A 193 11.35 -7.10 -6.85
N LEU A 194 10.68 -6.13 -7.48
CA LEU A 194 11.09 -4.73 -7.45
C LEU A 194 11.05 -4.17 -6.03
N LEU A 195 10.02 -4.48 -5.24
CA LEU A 195 9.92 -4.12 -3.83
C LEU A 195 11.13 -4.63 -3.04
N ILE A 196 11.41 -5.93 -3.12
CA ILE A 196 12.53 -6.57 -2.40
C ILE A 196 13.87 -5.90 -2.74
N VAL A 197 14.07 -5.54 -4.01
CA VAL A 197 15.30 -4.90 -4.48
C VAL A 197 15.39 -3.42 -4.09
N LEU A 198 14.28 -2.68 -4.19
CA LEU A 198 14.26 -1.22 -4.06
C LEU A 198 14.02 -0.72 -2.64
N VAL A 199 13.37 -1.51 -1.78
CA VAL A 199 13.02 -1.07 -0.42
C VAL A 199 14.24 -0.74 0.44
N VAL A 200 15.32 -1.53 0.36
CA VAL A 200 16.56 -1.30 1.12
C VAL A 200 17.25 0.01 0.72
N PRO A 201 17.55 0.29 -0.57
CA PRO A 201 18.13 1.57 -0.95
C PRO A 201 17.20 2.75 -0.66
N PHE A 202 15.87 2.56 -0.79
CA PHE A 202 14.91 3.60 -0.46
C PHE A 202 14.90 3.92 1.05
N ALA A 203 14.95 2.90 1.91
CA ALA A 203 15.06 3.08 3.36
C ALA A 203 16.40 3.73 3.76
N ALA A 204 17.51 3.37 3.11
CA ALA A 204 18.80 4.00 3.34
C ALA A 204 18.83 5.49 2.95
N PHE A 205 18.07 5.86 1.92
CA PHE A 205 17.84 7.26 1.57
C PHE A 205 16.96 7.96 2.61
N ALA A 206 15.87 7.32 3.02
CA ALA A 206 14.94 7.83 4.02
C ALA A 206 15.56 8.04 5.41
N LEU A 207 16.56 7.23 5.80
CA LEU A 207 17.30 7.39 7.06
C LEU A 207 18.09 8.71 7.15
N GLN A 208 18.27 9.44 6.04
CA GLN A 208 18.93 10.74 6.03
C GLN A 208 17.96 11.88 6.33
N PHE A 209 16.66 11.61 6.47
CA PHE A 209 15.65 12.65 6.65
C PHE A 209 15.59 13.06 8.12
N GLY A 210 15.70 14.36 8.38
CA GLY A 210 15.32 14.96 9.64
C GLY A 210 13.83 15.35 9.65
N PRO A 211 13.38 15.99 10.74
CA PRO A 211 11.99 16.45 10.85
C PRO A 211 11.56 17.39 9.71
N VAL A 212 12.46 18.29 9.26
CA VAL A 212 12.19 19.24 8.18
C VAL A 212 11.93 18.53 6.85
N GLU A 213 12.78 17.57 6.48
CA GLU A 213 12.60 16.77 5.27
C GLU A 213 11.32 15.95 5.34
N TYR A 214 11.03 15.35 6.50
CA TYR A 214 9.81 14.60 6.74
C TYR A 214 8.55 15.44 6.55
N THR A 215 8.52 16.65 7.13
CA THR A 215 7.42 17.61 6.93
C THR A 215 7.25 17.96 5.46
N ALA A 216 8.34 18.25 4.74
CA ALA A 216 8.29 18.58 3.32
C ALA A 216 7.77 17.43 2.44
N VAL A 217 8.17 16.19 2.74
CA VAL A 217 7.71 14.99 2.02
C VAL A 217 6.22 14.73 2.29
N LEU A 218 5.75 14.93 3.54
CA LEU A 218 4.33 14.79 3.88
C LEU A 218 3.49 15.87 3.18
N LEU A 219 3.95 17.13 3.12
CA LEU A 219 3.30 18.18 2.34
C LEU A 219 3.24 17.84 0.85
N PHE A 220 4.33 17.35 0.29
CA PHE A 220 4.37 16.87 -1.10
C PHE A 220 3.38 15.74 -1.32
N SER A 221 3.30 14.77 -0.40
CA SER A 221 2.38 13.65 -0.48
C SER A 221 0.93 14.11 -0.41
N PHE A 222 0.59 15.04 0.48
CA PHE A 222 -0.74 15.64 0.54
C PHE A 222 -1.10 16.38 -0.74
N ALA A 223 -0.18 17.18 -1.30
CA ALA A 223 -0.40 17.88 -2.56
C ALA A 223 -0.58 16.91 -3.75
N LEU A 224 0.22 15.84 -3.80
CA LEU A 224 0.13 14.82 -4.84
C LEU A 224 -1.20 14.05 -4.74
N ILE A 225 -1.57 13.61 -3.53
CA ILE A 225 -2.86 12.95 -3.29
C ILE A 225 -4.01 13.89 -3.63
N ALA A 226 -3.98 15.15 -3.20
CA ALA A 226 -5.01 16.12 -3.55
C ALA A 226 -5.11 16.33 -5.07
N GLY A 227 -3.98 16.44 -5.77
CA GLY A 227 -3.93 16.73 -7.20
C GLY A 227 -4.42 15.61 -8.11
N ILE A 228 -4.38 14.36 -7.65
CA ILE A 228 -4.74 13.18 -8.45
C ILE A 228 -5.98 12.45 -7.95
N ALA A 229 -6.28 12.49 -6.65
CA ALA A 229 -7.44 11.81 -6.12
C ALA A 229 -8.75 12.50 -6.54
N GLY A 230 -9.72 11.70 -6.98
CA GLY A 230 -11.09 12.13 -7.24
C GLY A 230 -11.28 13.06 -8.45
N ASP A 231 -12.49 13.60 -8.58
CA ASP A 231 -12.90 14.46 -9.70
C ASP A 231 -12.29 15.88 -9.61
N SER A 232 -11.99 16.35 -8.40
CA SER A 232 -11.59 17.74 -8.16
C SER A 232 -10.48 17.82 -7.12
N PRO A 233 -9.34 18.44 -7.46
CA PRO A 233 -8.23 18.60 -6.51
C PRO A 233 -8.61 19.34 -5.23
N LEU A 234 -9.50 20.33 -5.35
CA LEU A 234 -9.99 21.09 -4.21
C LEU A 234 -10.78 20.21 -3.25
N LYS A 235 -11.68 19.36 -3.77
CA LYS A 235 -12.49 18.46 -2.94
C LYS A 235 -11.63 17.41 -2.23
N SER A 236 -10.61 16.90 -2.90
CA SER A 236 -9.65 15.99 -2.29
C SER A 236 -8.81 16.68 -1.23
N GLY A 237 -8.36 17.92 -1.48
CA GLY A 237 -7.68 18.76 -0.50
C GLY A 237 -8.53 19.03 0.76
N ILE A 238 -9.84 19.31 0.59
CA ILE A 238 -10.77 19.46 1.73
C ILE A 238 -10.83 18.17 2.54
N GLY A 239 -10.91 17.00 1.87
CA GLY A 239 -10.88 15.70 2.53
C GLY A 239 -9.59 15.50 3.35
N ILE A 240 -8.42 15.77 2.76
CA ILE A 240 -7.13 15.69 3.46
C ILE A 240 -7.11 16.60 4.69
N PHE A 241 -7.47 17.88 4.51
CA PHE A 241 -7.47 18.86 5.60
C PHE A 241 -8.41 18.44 6.74
N PHE A 242 -9.61 17.95 6.40
CA PHE A 242 -10.55 17.44 7.38
C PHE A 242 -10.00 16.22 8.14
N GLY A 243 -9.32 15.31 7.43
CA GLY A 243 -8.61 14.19 8.04
C GLY A 243 -7.53 14.64 9.04
N ILE A 244 -6.69 15.60 8.63
CA ILE A 244 -5.64 16.16 9.50
C ILE A 244 -6.26 16.82 10.74
N LEU A 245 -7.36 17.56 10.58
CA LEU A 245 -8.07 18.15 11.71
C LEU A 245 -8.54 17.07 12.70
N LEU A 246 -9.14 15.99 12.20
CA LEU A 246 -9.59 14.87 13.03
C LEU A 246 -8.43 14.18 13.76
N SER A 247 -7.22 14.12 13.18
CA SER A 247 -6.06 13.52 13.84
C SER A 247 -5.50 14.34 14.98
N THR A 248 -5.87 15.62 15.09
CA THR A 248 -5.46 16.49 16.23
C THR A 248 -6.31 16.31 17.48
N ILE A 249 -7.43 15.57 17.38
CA ILE A 249 -8.31 15.26 18.52
C ILE A 249 -7.55 14.33 19.48
N GLY A 250 -7.52 14.70 20.75
CA GLY A 250 -6.81 13.98 21.81
C GLY A 250 -5.65 14.78 22.39
N LEU A 251 -4.68 14.08 22.95
CA LEU A 251 -3.51 14.70 23.57
C LEU A 251 -2.54 15.25 22.52
N ASP A 252 -2.04 16.46 22.76
CA ASP A 252 -0.94 17.02 21.99
C ASP A 252 0.33 16.16 22.13
N PRO A 253 1.00 15.77 21.03
CA PRO A 253 2.12 14.82 21.06
C PRO A 253 3.37 15.35 21.78
N VAL A 254 3.45 16.66 22.05
CA VAL A 254 4.62 17.28 22.68
C VAL A 254 4.27 17.96 24.00
N ALA A 255 3.13 18.64 24.07
CA ALA A 255 2.70 19.36 25.28
C ALA A 255 1.77 18.53 26.17
N SER A 256 1.25 17.40 25.68
CA SER A 256 0.26 16.54 26.36
C SER A 256 -0.98 17.30 26.83
N THR A 257 -1.31 18.42 26.18
CA THR A 257 -2.54 19.17 26.44
C THR A 257 -3.70 18.54 25.68
N SER A 258 -4.85 18.36 26.33
CA SER A 258 -6.06 17.81 25.70
C SER A 258 -6.64 18.80 24.68
N ARG A 259 -6.90 18.34 23.45
CA ARG A 259 -7.47 19.14 22.35
C ARG A 259 -8.72 18.47 21.81
N PHE A 260 -9.81 19.24 21.68
CA PHE A 260 -11.10 18.77 21.13
C PHE A 260 -11.68 17.54 21.85
N THR A 261 -11.36 17.35 23.14
CA THR A 261 -11.86 16.22 23.93
C THR A 261 -13.22 16.51 24.57
N PHE A 262 -13.65 17.78 24.62
CA PHE A 262 -14.95 18.21 25.16
C PHE A 262 -15.25 17.66 26.58
N GLY A 263 -14.22 17.42 27.39
CA GLY A 263 -14.35 16.83 28.73
C GLY A 263 -14.63 15.32 28.74
N GLN A 264 -14.60 14.65 27.59
CA GLN A 264 -14.78 13.20 27.48
C GLN A 264 -13.43 12.49 27.52
N LEU A 265 -13.22 11.64 28.54
CA LEU A 265 -11.99 10.89 28.72
C LEU A 265 -11.66 9.99 27.52
N LYS A 266 -12.69 9.42 26.88
CA LYS A 266 -12.53 8.55 25.69
C LYS A 266 -11.99 9.26 24.45
N LEU A 267 -11.97 10.60 24.44
CA LEU A 267 -11.39 11.37 23.34
C LEU A 267 -9.94 11.76 23.62
N GLU A 268 -9.39 11.52 24.81
CA GLU A 268 -7.98 11.84 25.10
C GLU A 268 -7.02 10.95 24.31
N ASP A 269 -7.38 9.68 24.10
CA ASP A 269 -6.66 8.74 23.23
C ASP A 269 -6.86 9.04 21.73
N GLY A 270 -7.68 10.05 21.40
CA GLY A 270 -8.05 10.41 20.04
C GLY A 270 -9.12 9.50 19.44
N LEU A 271 -9.28 9.58 18.12
CA LEU A 271 -10.25 8.75 17.40
C LEU A 271 -9.61 7.43 16.96
N SER A 272 -10.32 6.33 17.12
CA SER A 272 -9.85 5.03 16.63
C SER A 272 -9.75 5.02 15.10
N LEU A 273 -8.54 4.76 14.59
CA LEU A 273 -8.27 4.63 13.15
C LEU A 273 -9.11 3.52 12.52
N SER A 274 -9.30 2.39 13.22
CA SER A 274 -10.11 1.28 12.72
C SER A 274 -11.58 1.70 12.65
N ALA A 275 -12.12 2.37 13.68
CA ALA A 275 -13.50 2.86 13.67
C ALA A 275 -13.75 3.85 12.53
N LEU A 276 -12.81 4.79 12.33
CA LEU A 276 -12.85 5.76 11.24
C LEU A 276 -12.78 5.06 9.88
N ALA A 277 -11.79 4.19 9.64
CA ALA A 277 -11.60 3.53 8.36
C ALA A 277 -12.77 2.59 8.01
N ILE A 278 -13.23 1.77 8.96
CA ILE A 278 -14.34 0.83 8.76
C ILE A 278 -15.65 1.58 8.57
N GLY A 279 -15.92 2.59 9.39
CA GLY A 279 -17.11 3.42 9.27
C GLY A 279 -17.15 4.14 7.91
N ALA A 280 -16.10 4.89 7.62
CA ALA A 280 -16.02 5.77 6.47
C ALA A 280 -15.91 5.04 5.12
N LEU A 281 -15.25 3.87 5.06
CA LEU A 281 -14.99 3.16 3.79
C LEU A 281 -15.83 1.89 3.61
N ALA A 282 -15.98 1.07 4.65
CA ALA A 282 -16.69 -0.20 4.53
C ALA A 282 -18.19 -0.04 4.80
N LEU A 283 -18.55 0.45 5.99
CA LEU A 283 -19.94 0.53 6.42
C LEU A 283 -20.74 1.52 5.57
N SER A 284 -20.16 2.68 5.23
CA SER A 284 -20.76 3.65 4.30
C SER A 284 -21.09 3.02 2.94
N SER A 285 -20.15 2.26 2.35
CA SER A 285 -20.32 1.59 1.06
C SER A 285 -21.41 0.52 1.12
N VAL A 286 -21.42 -0.29 2.19
CA VAL A 286 -22.45 -1.31 2.42
C VAL A 286 -23.84 -0.68 2.55
N VAL A 287 -23.97 0.43 3.30
CA VAL A 287 -25.25 1.13 3.47
C VAL A 287 -25.73 1.76 2.16
N ILE A 288 -24.83 2.36 1.37
CA ILE A 288 -25.18 2.90 0.04
C ILE A 288 -25.68 1.78 -0.87
N GLN A 289 -24.98 0.65 -0.93
CA GLN A 289 -25.38 -0.48 -1.75
C GLN A 289 -26.72 -1.08 -1.31
N LEU A 290 -26.94 -1.19 0.00
CA LEU A 290 -28.22 -1.66 0.53
C LEU A 290 -29.36 -0.70 0.16
N SER A 291 -29.13 0.61 0.22
CA SER A 291 -30.09 1.64 -0.22
C SER A 291 -30.39 1.53 -1.72
N ASP A 292 -29.37 1.31 -2.55
CA ASP A 292 -29.53 1.13 -3.99
C ASP A 292 -30.36 -0.11 -4.33
N LEU A 293 -30.16 -1.23 -3.61
CA LEU A 293 -30.96 -2.45 -3.77
C LEU A 293 -32.43 -2.27 -3.39
N ILE A 294 -32.72 -1.41 -2.40
CA ILE A 294 -34.11 -1.12 -1.99
C ILE A 294 -34.79 -0.19 -3.01
N THR A 295 -34.03 0.76 -3.58
CA THR A 295 -34.58 1.83 -4.43
C THR A 295 -34.66 1.42 -5.91
N ARG A 296 -33.72 0.59 -6.38
CA ARG A 296 -33.70 0.07 -7.75
C ARG A 296 -34.09 -1.40 -7.71
N ARG A 297 -35.17 -1.77 -8.41
CA ARG A 297 -35.35 -3.18 -8.83
C ARG A 297 -34.14 -3.51 -9.70
N GLU A 298 -33.18 -4.27 -9.18
CA GLU A 298 -32.14 -4.86 -10.02
C GLU A 298 -32.86 -5.57 -11.17
N LYS A 299 -32.63 -5.12 -12.40
CA LYS A 299 -32.76 -6.05 -13.52
C LYS A 299 -31.63 -7.04 -13.29
N ASP A 300 -32.00 -8.25 -12.87
CA ASP A 300 -31.15 -9.44 -12.91
C ASP A 300 -30.79 -9.71 -14.39
N ASP A 301 -30.00 -8.84 -15.00
CA ASP A 301 -29.42 -9.05 -16.32
C ASP A 301 -28.19 -9.99 -16.21
N PHE A 302 -28.26 -10.97 -15.31
CA PHE A 302 -27.62 -12.27 -15.51
C PHE A 302 -28.40 -13.10 -16.55
N ALA A 303 -29.01 -12.43 -17.53
CA ALA A 303 -29.71 -13.05 -18.64
C ALA A 303 -28.69 -13.57 -19.66
N SER A 304 -28.48 -14.88 -19.59
CA SER A 304 -28.28 -15.78 -20.75
C SER A 304 -27.33 -15.32 -21.86
N ASN A 305 -26.09 -15.79 -21.81
CA ASN A 305 -25.47 -16.62 -22.87
C ASN A 305 -23.96 -16.70 -22.65
N GLN A 306 -23.53 -17.64 -21.80
CA GLN A 306 -22.15 -18.11 -21.80
C GLN A 306 -22.15 -19.57 -22.26
N ALA A 307 -22.53 -19.78 -23.52
CA ALA A 307 -22.18 -21.01 -24.22
C ALA A 307 -20.67 -20.97 -24.49
N ASP A 308 -19.91 -21.43 -23.51
CA ASP A 308 -18.46 -21.44 -23.53
C ASP A 308 -17.98 -22.56 -24.47
N THR A 309 -17.28 -22.20 -25.54
CA THR A 309 -16.79 -23.20 -26.50
C THR A 309 -15.61 -23.98 -25.89
N LYS A 310 -15.40 -25.25 -26.26
CA LYS A 310 -14.21 -26.02 -25.82
C LYS A 310 -12.89 -25.28 -26.13
N ALA A 311 -12.86 -24.47 -27.19
CA ALA A 311 -11.73 -23.61 -27.57
C ALA A 311 -11.61 -22.32 -26.71
N GLY A 312 -12.70 -21.83 -26.11
CA GLY A 312 -12.74 -20.68 -25.21
C GLY A 312 -12.21 -20.95 -23.79
N ARG A 313 -11.86 -22.21 -23.47
CA ARG A 313 -11.40 -22.60 -22.13
C ARG A 313 -9.89 -22.69 -21.97
N SER A 314 -9.08 -22.79 -23.02
CA SER A 314 -7.63 -22.96 -22.86
C SER A 314 -6.85 -21.71 -23.25
N VAL A 315 -5.93 -21.30 -22.38
CA VAL A 315 -4.83 -20.38 -22.69
C VAL A 315 -3.58 -21.21 -22.50
N SER A 316 -2.79 -21.39 -23.57
CA SER A 316 -1.52 -22.10 -23.45
C SER A 316 -0.47 -21.21 -22.79
N ALA A 317 0.47 -21.79 -22.05
CA ALA A 317 1.58 -21.01 -21.49
C ALA A 317 2.37 -20.29 -22.60
N ARG A 318 2.60 -20.97 -23.73
CA ARG A 318 3.28 -20.39 -24.90
C ARG A 318 2.57 -19.17 -25.47
N GLU A 319 1.25 -19.23 -25.56
CA GLU A 319 0.43 -18.10 -25.99
C GLU A 319 0.53 -16.94 -25.01
N PHE A 320 0.36 -17.18 -23.71
CA PHE A 320 0.44 -16.13 -22.70
C PHE A 320 1.82 -15.43 -22.71
N PHE A 321 2.91 -16.21 -22.74
CA PHE A 321 4.26 -15.67 -22.77
C PHE A 321 4.65 -15.02 -24.12
N SER A 322 3.85 -15.19 -25.18
CA SER A 322 4.07 -14.42 -26.41
C SER A 322 3.86 -12.91 -26.20
N TYR A 323 3.06 -12.53 -25.20
CA TYR A 323 2.77 -11.15 -24.83
C TYR A 323 3.74 -10.57 -23.78
N TRP A 324 4.93 -11.16 -23.60
CA TRP A 324 5.89 -10.74 -22.56
C TRP A 324 6.24 -9.25 -22.57
N ARG A 325 6.25 -8.60 -23.75
CA ARG A 325 6.51 -7.16 -23.88
C ARG A 325 5.42 -6.33 -23.23
N THR A 326 4.17 -6.72 -23.42
CA THR A 326 3.00 -6.04 -22.86
C THR A 326 2.92 -6.30 -21.35
N LEU A 327 3.25 -7.52 -20.91
CA LEU A 327 3.38 -7.86 -19.48
C LEU A 327 4.43 -6.99 -18.78
N ILE A 328 5.67 -6.93 -19.29
CA ILE A 328 6.74 -6.15 -18.67
C ILE A 328 6.40 -4.66 -18.70
N ARG A 329 5.88 -4.14 -19.81
CA ARG A 329 5.46 -2.73 -19.90
C ARG A 329 4.39 -2.40 -18.87
N GLY A 330 3.36 -3.25 -18.74
CA GLY A 330 2.29 -3.03 -17.79
C GLY A 330 2.79 -3.13 -16.36
N ALA A 331 3.55 -4.17 -16.02
CA ALA A 331 4.14 -4.33 -14.69
C ALA A 331 5.07 -3.16 -14.30
N LEU A 332 5.90 -2.67 -15.21
CA LEU A 332 6.76 -1.50 -14.96
C LEU A 332 5.94 -0.22 -14.83
N THR A 333 4.92 -0.03 -15.66
CA THR A 333 4.02 1.14 -15.57
C THR A 333 3.30 1.16 -14.23
N GLY A 334 2.74 0.01 -13.82
CA GLY A 334 2.11 -0.16 -12.51
C GLY A 334 3.09 0.04 -11.37
N SER A 335 4.31 -0.49 -11.47
CA SER A 335 5.32 -0.33 -10.43
C SER A 335 5.76 1.12 -10.25
N LEU A 336 5.99 1.85 -11.35
CA LEU A 336 6.36 3.26 -11.32
C LEU A 336 5.25 4.14 -10.75
N VAL A 337 4.00 3.89 -11.17
CA VAL A 337 2.83 4.62 -10.66
C VAL A 337 2.58 4.29 -9.19
N GLY A 338 2.74 3.02 -8.79
CA GLY A 338 2.50 2.57 -7.42
C GLY A 338 3.51 3.11 -6.40
N MET A 339 4.76 3.36 -6.80
CA MET A 339 5.75 4.02 -5.94
C MET A 339 5.44 5.49 -5.63
N LEU A 340 4.55 6.12 -6.39
CA LEU A 340 4.26 7.54 -6.27
C LEU A 340 2.99 7.76 -5.44
N PRO A 341 3.04 8.60 -4.39
CA PRO A 341 1.92 8.70 -3.48
C PRO A 341 0.68 9.34 -4.10
N GLY A 342 -0.48 8.71 -3.96
CA GLY A 342 -1.74 9.27 -4.44
C GLY A 342 -2.01 9.13 -5.94
N LEU A 343 -1.11 8.51 -6.73
CA LEU A 343 -1.37 8.29 -8.16
C LEU A 343 -2.37 7.15 -8.43
N GLY A 344 -2.63 6.30 -7.44
CA GLY A 344 -3.72 5.32 -7.46
C GLY A 344 -3.55 4.18 -8.47
N VAL A 345 -4.31 3.11 -8.26
CA VAL A 345 -4.28 1.91 -9.11
C VAL A 345 -4.93 2.16 -10.47
N THR A 346 -5.99 2.98 -10.48
CA THR A 346 -6.74 3.33 -11.69
C THR A 346 -5.87 4.02 -12.74
N LEU A 347 -5.03 4.98 -12.36
CA LEU A 347 -4.15 5.65 -13.32
C LEU A 347 -3.18 4.66 -13.97
N ALA A 348 -2.63 3.73 -13.20
CA ALA A 348 -1.73 2.69 -13.70
C ALA A 348 -2.40 1.84 -14.80
N SER A 349 -3.61 1.34 -14.54
CA SER A 349 -4.36 0.52 -15.49
C SER A 349 -4.65 1.27 -16.79
N PHE A 350 -5.14 2.51 -16.70
CA PHE A 350 -5.50 3.32 -17.87
C PHE A 350 -4.26 3.76 -18.68
N LEU A 351 -3.19 4.14 -18.00
CA LEU A 351 -1.93 4.51 -18.64
C LEU A 351 -1.31 3.31 -19.36
N SER A 352 -1.32 2.15 -18.72
CA SER A 352 -0.81 0.89 -19.30
C SER A 352 -1.63 0.47 -20.51
N TYR A 353 -2.96 0.51 -20.43
CA TYR A 353 -3.85 0.25 -21.57
C TYR A 353 -3.51 1.14 -22.76
N SER A 354 -3.41 2.45 -22.51
CA SER A 354 -3.10 3.44 -23.54
C SER A 354 -1.71 3.23 -24.15
N ALA A 355 -0.71 2.88 -23.33
CA ALA A 355 0.65 2.59 -23.77
C ALA A 355 0.72 1.29 -24.58
N ALA A 356 -0.03 0.25 -24.19
CA ALA A 356 -0.14 -1.01 -24.91
C ALA A 356 -0.82 -0.82 -26.27
N LYS A 357 -1.94 -0.09 -26.32
CA LYS A 357 -2.65 0.22 -27.57
C LYS A 357 -1.75 0.89 -28.60
N ARG A 358 -0.95 1.88 -28.17
CA ARG A 358 -0.02 2.60 -29.07
C ARG A 358 1.15 1.74 -29.56
N ALA A 359 1.56 0.75 -28.78
CA ALA A 359 2.74 -0.04 -29.08
C ALA A 359 2.43 -1.43 -29.68
N SER A 360 1.16 -1.87 -29.63
CA SER A 360 0.71 -3.12 -30.22
C SER A 360 0.58 -2.98 -31.74
N LYS A 361 0.90 -4.05 -32.45
CA LYS A 361 0.63 -4.17 -33.89
C LYS A 361 -0.87 -4.30 -34.18
N ASN A 362 -1.64 -4.76 -33.19
CA ASN A 362 -3.09 -4.95 -33.25
C ASN A 362 -3.84 -3.81 -32.55
N GLY A 363 -3.27 -2.59 -32.50
CA GLY A 363 -3.83 -1.45 -31.78
C GLY A 363 -5.29 -1.11 -32.13
N ASP A 364 -5.72 -1.42 -33.36
CA ASP A 364 -7.09 -1.19 -33.85
C ASP A 364 -8.15 -2.16 -33.30
N ASN A 365 -7.70 -3.27 -32.68
CA ASN A 365 -8.55 -4.26 -32.04
C ASN A 365 -8.82 -3.95 -30.56
N PHE A 366 -8.10 -3.01 -29.95
CA PHE A 366 -8.32 -2.60 -28.56
C PHE A 366 -9.73 -2.01 -28.40
N GLY A 367 -10.46 -2.49 -27.40
CA GLY A 367 -11.87 -2.20 -27.14
C GLY A 367 -12.83 -3.13 -27.89
N LYS A 368 -12.30 -4.04 -28.72
CA LYS A 368 -13.06 -5.07 -29.44
C LYS A 368 -12.73 -6.47 -28.93
N GLY A 369 -11.99 -6.60 -27.83
CA GLY A 369 -11.65 -7.87 -27.19
C GLY A 369 -10.28 -8.41 -27.59
N GLU A 370 -9.28 -7.53 -27.65
CA GLU A 370 -7.87 -7.87 -27.84
C GLU A 370 -7.24 -8.30 -26.49
N PRO A 371 -6.65 -9.51 -26.39
CA PRO A 371 -6.03 -9.99 -25.14
C PRO A 371 -4.95 -9.06 -24.57
N GLU A 372 -4.20 -8.36 -25.42
CA GLU A 372 -3.20 -7.38 -24.98
C GLU A 372 -3.79 -6.28 -24.10
N GLY A 373 -5.05 -5.89 -24.33
CA GLY A 373 -5.76 -4.89 -23.52
C GLY A 373 -5.90 -5.35 -22.07
N ILE A 374 -6.38 -6.58 -21.86
CA ILE A 374 -6.53 -7.21 -20.54
C ILE A 374 -5.16 -7.40 -19.88
N ILE A 375 -4.18 -7.93 -20.63
CA ILE A 375 -2.84 -8.21 -20.10
C ILE A 375 -2.17 -6.92 -19.63
N ALA A 376 -2.29 -5.83 -20.39
CA ALA A 376 -1.71 -4.54 -20.04
C ALA A 376 -2.34 -3.95 -18.78
N THR A 377 -3.68 -3.97 -18.66
CA THR A 377 -4.38 -3.39 -17.52
C THR A 377 -4.12 -4.18 -16.27
N GLU A 378 -4.27 -5.50 -16.31
CA GLU A 378 -4.20 -6.36 -15.13
C GLU A 378 -2.77 -6.52 -14.60
N SER A 379 -1.76 -6.54 -15.48
CA SER A 379 -0.36 -6.52 -15.03
C SER A 379 0.01 -5.20 -14.36
N ALA A 380 -0.51 -4.06 -14.82
CA ALA A 380 -0.29 -2.76 -14.19
C ALA A 380 -1.07 -2.61 -12.89
N ASN A 381 -2.34 -3.03 -12.89
CA ASN A 381 -3.25 -3.03 -11.75
C ASN A 381 -2.61 -3.74 -10.55
N SER A 382 -2.22 -5.01 -10.75
CA SER A 382 -1.62 -5.81 -9.68
C SER A 382 -0.21 -5.35 -9.32
N ALA A 383 0.61 -4.90 -10.27
CA ALA A 383 1.94 -4.38 -9.95
C ALA A 383 1.93 -3.18 -8.99
N VAL A 384 0.82 -2.46 -8.84
CA VAL A 384 0.69 -1.40 -7.83
C VAL A 384 0.67 -1.98 -6.41
N VAL A 385 0.18 -3.20 -6.19
CA VAL A 385 0.06 -3.80 -4.85
C VAL A 385 1.43 -3.92 -4.17
N GLY A 386 2.41 -4.52 -4.85
CA GLY A 386 3.76 -4.68 -4.30
C GLY A 386 4.57 -3.38 -4.31
N SER A 387 4.55 -2.65 -5.41
CA SER A 387 5.35 -1.42 -5.56
C SER A 387 4.95 -0.30 -4.62
N ASN A 388 3.67 -0.21 -4.26
CA ASN A 388 3.18 0.78 -3.30
C ASN A 388 3.69 0.52 -1.87
N LEU A 389 4.12 -0.70 -1.56
CA LEU A 389 4.76 -1.00 -0.29
C LEU A 389 6.19 -0.45 -0.20
N ILE A 390 6.83 -0.06 -1.30
CA ILE A 390 8.19 0.51 -1.30
C ILE A 390 8.24 1.80 -0.46
N PRO A 391 7.51 2.88 -0.82
CA PRO A 391 7.47 4.09 0.00
C PRO A 391 6.75 3.86 1.34
N THR A 392 5.77 2.95 1.39
CA THR A 392 5.01 2.69 2.61
C THR A 392 5.89 2.10 3.70
N ILE A 393 6.69 1.08 3.40
CA ILE A 393 7.61 0.46 4.36
C ILE A 393 8.77 1.40 4.68
N ALA A 394 9.34 2.06 3.66
CA ALA A 394 10.54 2.87 3.83
C ALA A 394 10.30 4.24 4.46
N LEU A 395 9.18 4.91 4.16
CA LEU A 395 8.86 6.26 4.66
C LEU A 395 7.66 6.31 5.59
N GLY A 396 6.83 5.27 5.62
CA GLY A 396 5.54 5.29 6.31
C GLY A 396 4.43 6.03 5.56
N ILE A 397 4.67 6.38 4.29
CA ILE A 397 3.74 7.17 3.49
C ILE A 397 3.03 6.24 2.49
N PRO A 398 1.73 6.00 2.67
CA PRO A 398 0.98 5.14 1.77
C PRO A 398 0.73 5.83 0.44
N GLY A 399 0.95 5.13 -0.67
CA GLY A 399 0.68 5.68 -1.99
C GLY A 399 -0.73 5.41 -2.52
N ASN A 400 -1.50 4.57 -1.85
CA ASN A 400 -2.94 4.42 -2.11
C ASN A 400 -3.68 3.98 -0.84
N ILE A 401 -5.00 3.81 -0.98
CA ILE A 401 -5.92 3.47 0.11
C ILE A 401 -5.60 2.13 0.75
N ALA A 402 -5.35 1.11 -0.08
CA ALA A 402 -5.04 -0.23 0.40
C ALA A 402 -3.75 -0.23 1.25
N ALA A 403 -2.73 0.51 0.84
CA ALA A 403 -1.54 0.70 1.67
C ALA A 403 -1.82 1.51 2.94
N ALA A 404 -2.69 2.52 2.90
CA ALA A 404 -3.04 3.27 4.12
C ALA A 404 -3.74 2.36 5.14
N LEU A 405 -4.61 1.45 4.68
CA LEU A 405 -5.22 0.42 5.51
C LEU A 405 -4.18 -0.58 6.04
N LEU A 406 -3.18 -0.97 5.24
CA LEU A 406 -2.06 -1.80 5.70
C LEU A 406 -1.18 -1.08 6.74
N VAL A 407 -0.90 0.21 6.57
CA VAL A 407 -0.21 1.03 7.58
C VAL A 407 -1.01 1.05 8.87
N GLY A 408 -2.33 1.28 8.78
CA GLY A 408 -3.20 1.20 9.94
C GLY A 408 -3.12 -0.15 10.63
N ALA A 409 -3.16 -1.25 9.87
CA ALA A 409 -3.01 -2.60 10.40
C ALA A 409 -1.65 -2.83 11.05
N LEU A 410 -0.56 -2.37 10.43
CA LEU A 410 0.79 -2.42 10.99
C LEU A 410 0.84 -1.72 12.36
N VAL A 411 0.30 -0.50 12.44
CA VAL A 411 0.26 0.28 13.69
C VAL A 411 -0.61 -0.41 14.74
N MET A 412 -1.75 -1.00 14.36
CA MET A 412 -2.60 -1.80 15.27
C MET A 412 -1.87 -3.03 15.81
N HIS A 413 -0.95 -3.60 15.03
CA HIS A 413 -0.07 -4.70 15.43
C HIS A 413 1.22 -4.25 16.10
N GLY A 414 1.30 -2.97 16.49
CA GLY A 414 2.46 -2.41 17.21
C GLY A 414 3.68 -2.16 16.33
N VAL A 415 3.53 -2.17 15.01
CA VAL A 415 4.61 -1.95 14.04
C VAL A 415 4.42 -0.59 13.38
N VAL A 416 5.33 0.35 13.64
CA VAL A 416 5.27 1.68 13.04
C VAL A 416 6.07 1.71 11.73
N PRO A 417 5.44 1.99 10.58
CA PRO A 417 6.16 2.08 9.30
C PRO A 417 7.08 3.30 9.23
N GLY A 418 8.21 3.15 8.54
CA GLY A 418 9.23 4.20 8.43
C GLY A 418 10.65 3.66 8.22
N PRO A 419 11.66 4.54 8.23
CA PRO A 419 13.02 4.21 7.78
C PRO A 419 13.69 3.18 8.68
N PHE A 420 13.32 3.20 9.97
CA PHE A 420 13.82 2.29 10.99
C PHE A 420 13.13 0.92 10.99
N MET A 421 12.05 0.74 10.23
CA MET A 421 11.28 -0.50 10.25
C MET A 421 12.13 -1.68 9.77
N LEU A 422 12.98 -1.51 8.74
CA LEU A 422 13.90 -2.55 8.28
C LEU A 422 14.95 -2.95 9.32
N SER A 423 15.39 -2.01 10.15
CA SER A 423 16.37 -2.29 11.22
C SER A 423 15.72 -2.87 12.47
N MET A 424 14.51 -2.43 12.82
CA MET A 424 13.81 -2.81 14.07
C MET A 424 12.94 -4.06 13.89
N HIS A 425 12.39 -4.28 12.70
CA HIS A 425 11.43 -5.33 12.38
C HIS A 425 11.85 -6.09 11.11
N GLY A 426 13.15 -6.31 10.94
CA GLY A 426 13.72 -6.97 9.75
C GLY A 426 13.11 -8.35 9.48
N GLU A 427 13.00 -9.20 10.51
CA GLU A 427 12.38 -10.54 10.40
C GLU A 427 10.95 -10.47 9.85
N LEU A 428 10.15 -9.52 10.34
CA LEU A 428 8.78 -9.31 9.88
C LEU A 428 8.74 -8.87 8.43
N ILE A 429 9.62 -7.97 8.01
CA ILE A 429 9.63 -7.43 6.64
C ILE A 429 10.11 -8.49 5.64
N TYR A 430 11.19 -9.20 5.95
CA TYR A 430 11.64 -10.29 5.08
C TYR A 430 10.61 -11.44 5.05
N GLY A 431 9.90 -11.67 6.16
CA GLY A 431 8.83 -12.66 6.23
C GLY A 431 7.62 -12.23 5.41
N LEU A 432 7.32 -10.93 5.39
CA LEU A 432 6.32 -10.33 4.52
C LEU A 432 6.70 -10.52 3.04
N PHE A 433 7.95 -10.27 2.66
CA PHE A 433 8.42 -10.48 1.28
C PHE A 433 8.28 -11.95 0.84
N ALA A 434 8.67 -12.89 1.71
CA ALA A 434 8.48 -14.32 1.46
C ALA A 434 6.98 -14.65 1.32
N SER A 435 6.15 -14.14 2.24
CA SER A 435 4.68 -14.30 2.21
C SER A 435 4.06 -13.72 0.94
N MET A 436 4.56 -12.59 0.43
CA MET A 436 4.10 -11.97 -0.81
C MET A 436 4.36 -12.83 -2.04
N ILE A 437 5.56 -13.43 -2.12
CA ILE A 437 5.92 -14.37 -3.19
C ILE A 437 5.04 -15.62 -3.10
N LEU A 438 4.88 -16.18 -1.90
CA LEU A 438 4.00 -17.34 -1.67
C LEU A 438 2.55 -17.00 -2.01
N ALA A 439 2.07 -15.80 -1.68
CA ALA A 439 0.75 -15.34 -2.02
C ALA A 439 0.51 -15.35 -3.54
N ASN A 440 1.51 -15.04 -4.38
CA ASN A 440 1.36 -15.14 -5.84
C ASN A 440 1.13 -16.59 -6.30
N ILE A 441 1.79 -17.55 -5.65
CA ILE A 441 1.61 -18.99 -5.94
C ILE A 441 0.19 -19.42 -5.54
N PHE A 442 -0.24 -19.09 -4.32
CA PHE A 442 -1.61 -19.39 -3.87
C PHE A 442 -2.64 -18.67 -4.71
N HIS A 443 -2.38 -17.43 -5.13
CA HIS A 443 -3.27 -16.66 -5.98
C HIS A 443 -3.47 -17.33 -7.34
N LEU A 444 -2.39 -17.81 -7.94
CA LEU A 444 -2.48 -18.59 -9.17
C LEU A 444 -3.27 -19.90 -8.98
N ILE A 445 -3.01 -20.64 -7.90
CA ILE A 445 -3.67 -21.93 -7.63
C ILE A 445 -5.17 -21.72 -7.35
N ILE A 446 -5.50 -20.90 -6.37
CA ILE A 446 -6.86 -20.62 -5.89
C ILE A 446 -7.65 -19.89 -6.98
N GLY A 447 -7.05 -18.87 -7.60
CA GLY A 447 -7.67 -18.13 -8.70
C GLY A 447 -8.03 -19.05 -9.86
N ARG A 448 -7.10 -19.91 -10.30
CA ARG A 448 -7.32 -20.82 -11.44
C ARG A 448 -8.29 -21.94 -11.12
N ALA A 449 -8.13 -22.59 -9.96
CA ALA A 449 -8.98 -23.70 -9.55
C ALA A 449 -10.43 -23.24 -9.28
N GLY A 450 -10.57 -22.03 -8.72
CA GLY A 450 -11.85 -21.45 -8.37
C GLY A 450 -12.57 -20.68 -9.47
N LEU A 451 -12.04 -20.57 -10.70
CA LEU A 451 -12.66 -19.74 -11.76
C LEU A 451 -14.16 -20.00 -11.94
N SER A 452 -14.58 -21.28 -11.98
CA SER A 452 -16.00 -21.66 -12.09
C SER A 452 -16.81 -21.29 -10.84
N LEU A 453 -16.20 -21.34 -9.67
CA LEU A 453 -16.79 -20.96 -8.39
C LEU A 453 -16.95 -19.44 -8.29
N TRP A 454 -15.95 -18.66 -8.68
CA TRP A 454 -15.98 -17.19 -8.66
C TRP A 454 -17.06 -16.64 -9.59
N VAL A 455 -17.25 -17.26 -10.77
CA VAL A 455 -18.36 -16.94 -11.67
C VAL A 455 -19.72 -17.19 -11.01
N GLN A 456 -19.83 -18.22 -10.16
CA GLN A 456 -21.06 -18.46 -9.39
C GLN A 456 -21.24 -17.41 -8.29
N PHE A 457 -20.19 -17.05 -7.55
CA PHE A 457 -20.24 -15.96 -6.57
C PHE A 457 -20.67 -14.63 -7.19
N ALA A 458 -20.25 -14.34 -8.42
CA ALA A 458 -20.69 -13.14 -9.16
C ALA A 458 -22.22 -13.11 -9.38
N ARG A 459 -22.88 -14.27 -9.42
CA ARG A 459 -24.34 -14.43 -9.59
C ARG A 459 -25.10 -14.34 -8.28
N TYR A 460 -24.44 -14.47 -7.14
CA TYR A 460 -25.14 -14.46 -5.87
C TYR A 460 -25.73 -13.07 -5.62
N PRO A 461 -27.01 -12.98 -5.24
CA PRO A 461 -27.65 -11.69 -5.03
C PRO A 461 -26.97 -10.97 -3.87
N ARG A 462 -26.61 -9.70 -4.09
CA ARG A 462 -25.92 -8.85 -3.10
C ARG A 462 -26.65 -8.80 -1.76
N ARG A 463 -27.99 -8.93 -1.79
CA ARG A 463 -28.87 -8.99 -0.61
C ARG A 463 -28.46 -10.05 0.42
N LEU A 464 -27.84 -11.15 0.00
CA LEU A 464 -27.41 -12.21 0.93
C LEU A 464 -26.03 -11.92 1.55
N ILE A 465 -25.21 -11.11 0.91
CA ILE A 465 -23.81 -10.91 1.31
C ILE A 465 -23.62 -9.63 2.13
N LEU A 466 -24.38 -8.57 1.84
CA LEU A 466 -24.28 -7.31 2.56
C LEU A 466 -24.61 -7.42 4.07
N PRO A 467 -25.63 -8.19 4.54
CA PRO A 467 -25.90 -8.28 5.97
C PRO A 467 -24.77 -8.94 6.79
N PRO A 468 -24.16 -10.07 6.37
CA PRO A 468 -22.95 -10.57 7.00
C PRO A 468 -21.81 -9.55 7.07
N VAL A 469 -21.56 -8.79 6.00
CA VAL A 469 -20.51 -7.75 5.99
C VAL A 469 -20.80 -6.66 7.02
N LEU A 470 -22.06 -6.23 7.14
CA LEU A 470 -22.48 -5.26 8.15
C LEU A 470 -22.25 -5.79 9.57
N MET A 471 -22.56 -7.06 9.82
CA MET A 471 -22.24 -7.73 11.08
C MET A 471 -20.74 -7.74 11.35
N PHE A 472 -19.91 -8.09 10.37
CA PHE A 472 -18.45 -8.06 10.51
C PHE A 472 -17.90 -6.67 10.82
N CYS A 473 -18.46 -5.61 10.25
CA CYS A 473 -18.06 -4.23 10.59
C CYS A 473 -18.33 -3.91 12.07
N ILE A 474 -19.53 -4.23 12.56
CA ILE A 474 -19.92 -3.95 13.95
C ILE A 474 -19.12 -4.80 14.93
N PHE A 475 -19.09 -6.13 14.73
CA PHE A 475 -18.32 -7.04 15.58
C PHE A 475 -16.83 -6.75 15.54
N GLY A 476 -16.32 -6.35 14.36
CA GLY A 476 -14.91 -6.07 14.19
C GLY A 476 -14.43 -4.84 14.97
N ILE A 477 -15.27 -3.83 15.17
CA ILE A 477 -14.96 -2.71 16.04
C ILE A 477 -15.24 -3.02 17.52
N TYR A 478 -16.30 -3.78 17.79
CA TYR A 478 -16.68 -4.08 19.17
C TYR A 478 -15.74 -5.08 19.86
N LEU A 479 -15.36 -6.18 19.22
CA LEU A 479 -14.64 -7.29 19.88
C LEU A 479 -13.27 -6.93 20.49
N PRO A 480 -12.40 -6.13 19.84
CA PRO A 480 -11.05 -5.88 20.36
C PRO A 480 -11.05 -5.05 21.65
N ALA A 481 -11.89 -4.02 21.71
CA ALA A 481 -11.92 -3.06 22.82
C ALA A 481 -13.17 -3.19 23.72
N GLN A 482 -14.12 -4.05 23.36
CA GLN A 482 -15.44 -4.18 24.00
C GLN A 482 -16.14 -2.82 24.21
N SER A 483 -15.94 -1.92 23.25
CA SER A 483 -16.24 -0.50 23.38
C SER A 483 -17.38 -0.11 22.44
N LEU A 484 -18.54 0.19 23.02
CA LEU A 484 -19.67 0.78 22.28
C LEU A 484 -19.38 2.21 21.80
N TRP A 485 -18.39 2.87 22.40
CA TRP A 485 -17.95 4.19 21.95
C TRP A 485 -17.35 4.12 20.55
N ASP A 486 -16.45 3.16 20.30
CA ASP A 486 -15.83 3.00 19.00
C ASP A 486 -16.85 2.55 17.94
N VAL A 487 -17.85 1.77 18.34
CA VAL A 487 -19.01 1.45 17.47
C VAL A 487 -19.79 2.72 17.12
N GLY A 488 -20.03 3.61 18.10
CA GLY A 488 -20.67 4.91 17.86
C GLY A 488 -19.85 5.81 16.93
N VAL A 489 -18.54 5.88 17.12
CA VAL A 489 -17.61 6.59 16.25
C VAL A 489 -17.65 6.02 14.83
N MET A 490 -17.64 4.69 14.68
CA MET A 490 -17.77 4.01 13.40
C MET A 490 -19.08 4.38 12.69
N LEU A 491 -20.21 4.39 13.40
CA LEU A 491 -21.51 4.78 12.85
C LEU A 491 -21.53 6.25 12.42
N ALA A 492 -20.93 7.15 13.20
CA ALA A 492 -20.79 8.56 12.84
C ALA A 492 -19.96 8.73 11.55
N PHE A 493 -18.84 8.01 11.44
CA PHE A 493 -18.01 8.01 10.23
C PHE A 493 -18.68 7.34 9.03
N ALA A 494 -19.56 6.37 9.23
CA ALA A 494 -20.40 5.84 8.16
C ALA A 494 -21.35 6.90 7.61
N GLY A 495 -22.00 7.67 8.49
CA GLY A 495 -22.81 8.83 8.09
C GLY A 495 -22.00 9.88 7.34
N LEU A 496 -20.82 10.25 7.85
CA LEU A 496 -19.91 11.19 7.18
C LEU A 496 -19.42 10.65 5.83
N GLY A 497 -19.11 9.37 5.74
CA GLY A 497 -18.69 8.72 4.49
C GLY A 497 -19.78 8.79 3.42
N ILE A 498 -21.05 8.58 3.80
CA ILE A 498 -22.20 8.76 2.90
C ILE A 498 -22.32 10.22 2.45
N LEU A 499 -22.20 11.17 3.37
CA LEU A 499 -22.26 12.60 3.06
C LEU A 499 -21.14 13.02 2.09
N PHE A 500 -19.91 12.60 2.35
CA PHE A 500 -18.74 12.92 1.54
C PHE A 500 -18.87 12.30 0.15
N THR A 501 -19.34 11.06 0.06
CA THR A 501 -19.62 10.39 -1.23
C THR A 501 -20.64 11.19 -2.04
N ARG A 502 -21.72 11.67 -1.42
CA ARG A 502 -22.72 12.52 -2.09
C ARG A 502 -22.17 13.89 -2.50
N ALA A 503 -21.31 14.49 -1.68
CA ALA A 503 -20.65 15.76 -1.99
C ALA A 503 -19.50 15.63 -3.03
N ARG A 504 -19.17 14.40 -3.42
CA ARG A 504 -17.96 14.04 -4.21
C ARG A 504 -16.66 14.49 -3.55
N ILE A 505 -16.63 14.51 -2.22
CA ILE A 505 -15.41 14.67 -1.44
C ILE A 505 -14.78 13.29 -1.28
N SER A 506 -13.48 13.20 -1.49
CA SER A 506 -12.76 11.93 -1.38
C SER A 506 -12.66 11.52 0.09
N ILE A 507 -13.56 10.62 0.53
CA ILE A 507 -13.52 10.04 1.87
C ILE A 507 -12.19 9.33 2.14
N VAL A 508 -11.62 8.77 1.09
CA VAL A 508 -10.29 8.18 1.05
C VAL A 508 -9.21 9.17 1.48
N CYS A 509 -9.24 10.38 0.91
CA CYS A 509 -8.31 11.44 1.27
C CYS A 509 -8.46 11.84 2.75
N THR A 510 -9.66 11.70 3.31
CA THR A 510 -9.91 11.95 4.74
C THR A 510 -9.23 10.89 5.61
N VAL A 511 -9.34 9.61 5.27
CA VAL A 511 -8.65 8.54 6.01
C VAL A 511 -7.13 8.70 5.92
N ILE A 512 -6.60 9.02 4.75
CA ILE A 512 -5.15 9.26 4.57
C ILE A 512 -4.70 10.52 5.32
N GLY A 513 -5.48 11.60 5.25
CA GLY A 513 -5.24 12.83 5.99
C GLY A 513 -5.22 12.59 7.50
N PHE A 514 -6.13 11.76 8.01
CA PHE A 514 -6.17 11.37 9.42
C PHE A 514 -4.93 10.55 9.83
N LEU A 515 -4.57 9.56 9.01
CA LEU A 515 -3.40 8.71 9.29
C LEU A 515 -2.09 9.50 9.27
N LEU A 516 -1.87 10.30 8.22
CA LEU A 516 -0.64 11.07 8.04
C LEU A 516 -0.63 12.37 8.85
N GLY A 517 -1.79 12.85 9.31
CA GLY A 517 -1.91 14.11 10.04
C GLY A 517 -1.15 14.11 11.35
N GLY A 518 -1.20 13.01 12.12
CA GLY A 518 -0.40 12.88 13.34
C GLY A 518 1.12 12.87 13.08
N MET A 519 1.56 12.19 12.01
CA MET A 519 2.96 12.19 11.58
C MET A 519 3.41 13.59 11.12
N PHE A 520 2.52 14.29 10.40
CA PHE A 520 2.75 15.63 9.92
C PHE A 520 2.88 16.61 11.09
N GLU A 521 1.95 16.56 12.04
CA GLU A 521 1.99 17.42 13.22
C GLU A 521 3.27 17.19 14.03
N THR A 522 3.61 15.94 14.30
CA THR A 522 4.81 15.58 15.07
C THR A 522 6.09 16.08 14.39
N SER A 523 6.25 15.81 13.09
CA SER A 523 7.43 16.25 12.34
C SER A 523 7.51 17.78 12.23
N LEU A 524 6.38 18.45 11.98
CA LEU A 524 6.32 19.90 11.89
C LEU A 524 6.69 20.54 13.23
N ARG A 525 6.14 20.03 14.34
CA ARG A 525 6.45 20.51 15.69
C ARG A 525 7.92 20.32 16.04
N GLN A 526 8.49 19.15 15.73
CA GLN A 526 9.91 18.88 15.93
C GLN A 526 10.79 19.82 15.09
N ALA A 527 10.42 20.06 13.83
CA ALA A 527 11.12 21.01 12.96
C ALA A 527 11.10 22.44 13.53
N LEU A 528 9.94 22.92 14.00
CA LEU A 528 9.79 24.25 14.59
C LEU A 528 10.59 24.42 15.90
N LEU A 529 10.64 23.38 16.74
CA LEU A 529 11.40 23.40 17.99
C LEU A 529 12.92 23.39 17.77
N LEU A 530 13.40 22.61 16.79
CA LEU A 530 14.83 22.51 16.48
C LEU A 530 15.38 23.80 15.86
N HIS A 531 14.56 24.56 15.13
CA HIS A 531 15.01 25.71 14.34
C HIS A 531 14.64 27.08 14.93
N GLN A 532 14.16 27.14 16.19
CA GLN A 532 13.85 28.37 16.94
C GLN A 532 13.41 29.57 16.07
N VAL A 533 12.17 29.54 15.56
CA VAL A 533 11.43 30.71 15.01
C VAL A 533 12.04 31.41 13.77
N GLU A 534 13.28 31.15 13.36
CA GLU A 534 13.84 31.66 12.11
C GLU A 534 13.32 30.81 10.93
N GLY A 535 12.14 31.18 10.41
CA GLY A 535 11.42 30.49 9.32
C GLY A 535 12.20 30.28 8.01
N ILE A 536 13.44 30.75 7.93
CA ILE A 536 14.39 30.56 6.81
C ILE A 536 15.10 29.19 6.92
N SER A 537 15.11 28.54 8.07
CA SER A 537 15.85 27.28 8.27
C SER A 537 15.27 26.08 7.50
N ILE A 538 14.00 26.13 7.08
CA ILE A 538 13.39 25.10 6.22
C ILE A 538 14.06 25.10 4.82
N LEU A 539 14.61 26.24 4.38
CA LEU A 539 15.36 26.37 3.13
C LEU A 539 16.81 25.85 3.25
N ALA A 540 17.30 25.56 4.47
CA ALA A 540 18.67 25.10 4.69
C ALA A 540 18.86 23.64 4.26
N SER A 541 17.79 22.85 4.21
CA SER A 541 17.82 21.48 3.68
C SER A 541 17.58 21.48 2.18
N PRO A 542 18.58 21.07 1.35
CA PRO A 542 18.40 20.96 -0.09
C PRO A 542 17.29 19.97 -0.46
N LEU A 543 17.12 18.92 0.35
CA LEU A 543 16.12 17.89 0.09
C LEU A 543 14.70 18.40 0.40
N ALA A 544 14.51 19.07 1.54
CA ALA A 544 13.23 19.68 1.86
C ALA A 544 12.84 20.71 0.79
N LEU A 545 13.79 21.51 0.32
CA LEU A 545 13.56 22.48 -0.76
C LEU A 545 13.06 21.81 -2.04
N VAL A 546 13.65 20.69 -2.46
CA VAL A 546 13.20 19.93 -3.63
C VAL A 546 11.73 19.50 -3.46
N PHE A 547 11.37 18.90 -2.33
CA PHE A 547 9.99 18.48 -2.08
C PHE A 547 9.01 19.65 -1.98
N LEU A 548 9.40 20.77 -1.38
CA LEU A 548 8.58 21.98 -1.34
C LEU A 548 8.36 22.58 -2.73
N LEU A 549 9.41 22.66 -3.56
CA LEU A 549 9.30 23.11 -4.95
C LEU A 549 8.38 22.18 -5.76
N LEU A 550 8.50 20.86 -5.59
CA LEU A 550 7.60 19.89 -6.21
C LEU A 550 6.16 20.06 -5.71
N THR A 551 5.97 20.33 -4.41
CA THR A 551 4.65 20.63 -3.82
C THR A 551 4.01 21.84 -4.51
N ILE A 552 4.76 22.94 -4.62
CA ILE A 552 4.31 24.16 -5.31
C ILE A 552 4.02 23.88 -6.79
N ALA A 553 4.86 23.09 -7.47
CA ALA A 553 4.65 22.71 -8.86
C ALA A 553 3.37 21.88 -9.06
N VAL A 554 3.08 20.94 -8.16
CA VAL A 554 1.86 20.13 -8.20
C VAL A 554 0.62 21.00 -7.94
N LEU A 555 0.65 21.84 -6.91
CA LEU A 555 -0.48 22.72 -6.56
C LEU A 555 -0.75 23.75 -7.65
N SER A 556 0.29 24.42 -8.17
CA SER A 556 0.13 25.40 -9.26
C SER A 556 -0.44 24.76 -10.53
N ARG A 557 0.03 23.55 -10.88
CA ARG A 557 -0.53 22.78 -12.00
C ARG A 557 -2.00 22.39 -11.77
N ALA A 558 -2.34 21.98 -10.54
CA ALA A 558 -3.72 21.62 -10.19
C ALA A 558 -4.66 22.83 -10.28
N ILE A 559 -4.25 23.99 -9.76
CA ILE A 559 -5.01 25.25 -9.84
C ILE A 559 -5.17 25.68 -11.30
N TRP A 560 -4.09 25.67 -12.08
CA TRP A 560 -4.13 26.06 -13.50
C TRP A 560 -5.08 25.18 -14.32
N ARG A 561 -5.08 23.85 -14.07
CA ARG A 561 -6.03 22.94 -14.71
C ARG A 561 -7.48 23.25 -14.32
N SER A 562 -7.73 23.47 -13.03
CA SER A 562 -9.07 23.80 -12.54
C SER A 562 -9.62 25.10 -13.14
N GLN A 563 -8.80 26.14 -13.25
CA GLN A 563 -9.19 27.40 -13.90
C GLN A 563 -9.50 27.20 -15.39
N LYS A 564 -8.70 26.40 -16.10
CA LYS A 564 -8.92 26.12 -17.53
C LYS A 564 -10.20 25.34 -17.79
N GLU A 565 -10.59 24.44 -16.89
CA GLU A 565 -11.85 23.70 -16.96
C GLU A 565 -13.05 24.59 -16.66
N SER A 566 -12.94 25.48 -15.66
CA SER A 566 -13.95 26.50 -15.35
C SER A 566 -14.18 27.46 -16.53
N ASN A 567 -13.13 27.92 -17.20
CA ASN A 567 -13.23 28.82 -18.36
C ASN A 567 -13.74 28.13 -19.64
N LYS A 568 -13.82 26.79 -19.68
CA LYS A 568 -14.43 26.05 -20.79
C LYS A 568 -15.91 25.75 -20.57
N SER A 569 -16.38 25.90 -19.33
CA SER A 569 -17.76 25.63 -18.93
C SER A 569 -18.58 26.90 -18.68
N ALA A 570 -17.91 28.06 -18.63
CA ALA A 570 -18.49 29.39 -18.85
C ALA A 570 -18.37 29.75 -20.34
#